data_AF-H9FDX7-F1
#
_entry.id   AF-H9FDX7-F1
#
_cell.length_a   1.000
_cell.length_b   1.000
_cell.length_c   1.000
_cell.angle_alpha   90.00
_cell.angle_beta   90.00
_cell.angle_gamma   90.00
#
_symmetry.space_group_name_H-M   'P 1'
#
loop_
_entity.id
_entity.type
_entity.pdbx_description
1 polymer ?
#
loop_
_entity_poly.entity_id
_entity_poly.type
_entity_poly.pdbx_seq_one_letter_code
_entity_poly.pdbx_strand_id
1 'polypeptide(L)'
;FLYHLTPDGQRFRRACRLVHDFTDAVIQERRRTLPTQGIDDFLKDKAKSKTLDFIDVLLLSKDEDGKALSDEDIRAEADTFMFAGHDTTASGLSWILYNLARHPEYQERCRQEVQELLKDRDPKEIEWDDLAQLPVLT
;
A
#
# COMPACT_ATOMS: atom_id res chain seq x y z
N PHE A 1 -4.87 26.01 -20.38
CA PHE A 1 -5.53 27.22 -19.85
C PHE A 1 -7.06 27.16 -19.99
N LEU A 2 -7.62 26.99 -21.20
CA LEU A 2 -9.08 26.93 -21.41
C LEU A 2 -9.77 25.69 -20.80
N TYR A 3 -9.13 24.52 -20.84
CA TYR A 3 -9.69 23.27 -20.27
C TYR A 3 -10.14 23.42 -18.82
N HIS A 4 -9.40 24.16 -18.01
CA HIS A 4 -9.71 24.34 -16.60
C HIS A 4 -10.97 25.16 -16.31
N LEU A 5 -11.44 25.91 -17.30
CA LEU A 5 -12.67 26.69 -17.21
C LEU A 5 -13.89 25.84 -17.61
N THR A 6 -13.70 24.68 -18.24
CA THR A 6 -14.80 23.78 -18.61
C THR A 6 -15.33 23.04 -17.38
N PRO A 7 -16.59 22.56 -17.42
CA PRO A 7 -17.15 21.73 -16.35
C PRO A 7 -16.28 20.49 -16.04
N ASP A 8 -15.71 19.86 -17.05
CA ASP A 8 -14.84 18.68 -16.90
C ASP A 8 -13.51 19.04 -16.23
N GLY A 9 -12.87 20.14 -16.63
CA GLY A 9 -11.64 20.60 -15.98
C GLY A 9 -11.86 21.00 -14.52
N GLN A 10 -13.03 21.57 -14.19
CA GLN A 10 -13.41 21.85 -12.80
C GLN A 10 -13.66 20.57 -12.02
N ARG A 11 -14.32 19.57 -12.61
CA ARG A 11 -14.55 18.26 -12.00
C ARG A 11 -13.23 17.54 -11.72
N PHE A 12 -12.32 17.49 -12.70
CA PHE A 12 -10.99 16.91 -12.56
C PHE A 12 -10.23 17.59 -11.41
N ARG A 13 -10.19 18.92 -11.36
CA ARG A 13 -9.55 19.66 -10.26
C ARG A 13 -10.17 19.41 -8.88
N ARG A 14 -11.48 19.18 -8.81
CA ARG A 14 -12.13 18.79 -7.54
C ARG A 14 -11.69 17.39 -7.12
N ALA A 15 -11.61 16.45 -8.07
CA ALA A 15 -11.13 15.10 -7.81
C ALA A 15 -9.65 15.09 -7.38
N CYS A 16 -8.76 15.80 -8.08
CA CYS A 16 -7.35 15.91 -7.68
C CYS A 16 -7.20 16.51 -6.28
N ARG A 17 -7.96 17.55 -5.94
CA ARG A 17 -7.94 18.11 -4.58
C ARG A 17 -8.30 17.08 -3.52
N LEU A 18 -9.35 16.29 -3.76
CA LEU A 18 -9.74 15.23 -2.82
C LEU A 18 -8.62 14.20 -2.61
N VAL A 19 -7.93 13.80 -3.68
CA VAL A 19 -6.79 12.87 -3.60
C VAL A 19 -5.63 13.51 -2.83
N HIS A 20 -5.23 14.72 -3.20
CA HIS A 20 -4.12 15.42 -2.53
C HIS A 20 -4.42 15.66 -1.05
N ASP A 21 -5.64 16.07 -0.69
CA ASP A 21 -6.04 16.32 0.70
C ASP A 21 -5.92 15.03 1.55
N PHE A 22 -6.27 13.88 0.96
CA PHE A 22 -6.13 12.58 1.62
C PHE A 22 -4.66 12.19 1.81
N THR A 23 -3.85 12.29 0.76
CA THR A 23 -2.42 11.98 0.81
C THR A 23 -1.69 12.91 1.78
N ASP A 24 -2.00 14.19 1.78
CA ASP A 24 -1.47 15.18 2.73
C ASP A 24 -1.81 14.78 4.17
N ALA A 25 -3.05 14.35 4.45
CA ALA A 25 -3.43 13.89 5.77
C ALA A 25 -2.61 12.68 6.24
N VAL A 26 -2.38 11.69 5.36
CA VAL A 26 -1.55 10.51 5.64
C VAL A 26 -0.09 10.91 5.93
N ILE A 27 0.48 11.79 5.11
CA ILE A 27 1.86 12.29 5.30
C ILE A 27 1.98 13.02 6.65
N GLN A 28 1.04 13.90 6.97
CA GLN A 28 1.07 14.67 8.22
C GLN A 28 0.88 13.80 9.45
N GLU A 29 0.00 12.81 9.38
CA GLU A 29 -0.18 11.83 10.45
C GLU A 29 1.13 11.07 10.68
N ARG A 30 1.77 10.60 9.61
CA ARG A 30 3.04 9.88 9.77
C ARG A 30 4.14 10.76 10.36
N ARG A 31 4.28 12.01 9.89
CA ARG A 31 5.24 12.98 10.44
C ARG A 31 5.07 13.20 11.94
N ARG A 32 3.83 13.16 12.45
CA ARG A 32 3.55 13.30 13.88
C ARG A 32 3.98 12.07 14.69
N THR A 33 3.87 10.89 14.11
CA THR A 33 4.24 9.63 14.77
C THR A 33 5.74 9.30 14.68
N LEU A 34 6.45 9.91 13.73
CA LEU A 34 7.89 9.71 13.59
C LEU A 34 8.64 10.31 14.79
N PRO A 35 9.64 9.59 15.32
CA PRO A 35 10.42 10.08 16.45
C PRO A 35 11.22 11.33 16.06
N THR A 36 11.06 12.42 16.80
CA THR A 36 11.77 13.69 16.57
C THR A 36 13.25 13.63 16.98
N GLN A 37 13.60 12.68 17.84
CA GLN A 37 14.95 12.43 18.35
C GLN A 37 15.26 10.93 18.27
N GLY A 38 16.51 10.56 18.05
CA GLY A 38 16.90 9.15 17.91
C GLY A 38 16.46 8.51 16.58
N ILE A 39 16.27 9.32 15.53
CA ILE A 39 15.93 8.82 14.17
C ILE A 39 16.96 7.78 13.71
N ASP A 40 18.25 8.00 13.98
CA ASP A 40 19.31 7.05 13.60
C ASP A 40 19.17 5.71 14.32
N ASP A 41 18.74 5.70 15.57
CA ASP A 41 18.50 4.47 16.33
C ASP A 41 17.21 3.78 15.87
N PHE A 42 16.15 4.55 15.61
CA PHE A 42 14.92 4.07 14.98
C PHE A 42 15.19 3.42 13.61
N LEU A 43 16.01 4.07 12.76
CA LEU A 43 16.40 3.55 11.45
C LEU A 43 17.25 2.29 11.58
N LYS A 44 18.20 2.23 12.53
CA LYS A 44 18.99 1.03 12.79
C LYS A 44 18.10 -0.14 13.23
N ASP A 45 17.11 0.12 14.08
CA ASP A 45 16.21 -0.91 14.57
C ASP A 45 15.27 -1.39 13.46
N LYS A 46 14.68 -0.47 12.68
CA LYS A 46 13.88 -0.80 11.50
C LYS A 46 14.67 -1.50 10.39
N ALA A 47 15.95 -1.15 10.20
CA ALA A 47 16.82 -1.80 9.23
C ALA A 47 17.18 -3.23 9.67
N LYS A 48 17.41 -3.46 10.97
CA LYS A 48 17.59 -4.81 11.52
C LYS A 48 16.33 -5.67 11.35
N SER A 49 15.15 -5.09 11.52
CA SER A 49 13.87 -5.80 11.31
C SER A 49 13.43 -5.85 9.84
N LYS A 50 14.09 -5.12 8.93
CA LYS A 50 13.69 -4.96 7.52
C LYS A 50 12.25 -4.47 7.35
N THR A 51 11.76 -3.60 8.23
CA THR A 51 10.35 -3.14 8.25
C THR A 51 10.18 -1.65 8.01
N LEU A 52 11.05 -1.04 7.20
CA LEU A 52 10.86 0.35 6.78
C LEU A 52 9.65 0.45 5.85
N ASP A 53 8.65 1.21 6.27
CA ASP A 53 7.45 1.44 5.49
C ASP A 53 7.79 2.41 4.34
N PHE A 54 7.11 2.31 3.20
CA PHE A 54 7.40 3.17 2.03
C PHE A 54 7.36 4.66 2.37
N ILE A 55 6.40 5.08 3.17
CA ILE A 55 6.28 6.49 3.58
C ILE A 55 7.43 6.95 4.48
N ASP A 56 7.99 6.05 5.30
CA ASP A 56 9.17 6.36 6.11
C ASP A 56 10.40 6.56 5.23
N VAL A 57 10.54 5.76 4.18
CA VAL A 57 11.59 5.93 3.18
C VAL A 57 11.50 7.32 2.57
N LEU A 58 10.33 7.73 2.06
CA LEU A 58 10.16 9.07 1.49
C LEU A 58 10.46 10.21 2.47
N LEU A 59 10.02 10.07 3.74
CA LEU A 59 10.18 11.11 4.75
C LEU A 59 11.62 11.22 5.31
N LEU A 60 12.37 10.13 5.31
CA LEU A 60 13.70 10.05 5.94
C LEU A 60 14.84 10.00 4.91
N SER A 61 14.53 9.78 3.63
CA SER A 61 15.50 9.77 2.54
C SER A 61 16.20 11.12 2.39
N LYS A 62 17.52 11.04 2.23
CA LYS A 62 18.41 12.15 1.91
C LYS A 62 19.33 11.74 0.76
N ASP A 63 19.69 12.67 -0.10
CA ASP A 63 20.69 12.45 -1.15
C ASP A 63 22.13 12.45 -0.58
N GLU A 64 23.12 12.31 -1.47
CA GLU A 64 24.55 12.27 -1.11
C GLU A 64 25.03 13.56 -0.42
N ASP A 65 24.37 14.69 -0.69
CA ASP A 65 24.65 15.99 -0.07
C ASP A 65 23.84 16.21 1.22
N GLY A 66 23.03 15.22 1.63
CA GLY A 66 22.20 15.27 2.83
C GLY A 66 20.89 16.04 2.66
N LYS A 67 20.48 16.37 1.42
CA LYS A 67 19.25 17.09 1.12
C LYS A 67 18.06 16.11 1.09
N ALA A 68 16.99 16.47 1.78
CA ALA A 68 15.75 15.72 1.81
C ALA A 68 14.87 16.01 0.57
N LEU A 69 13.92 15.11 0.30
CA LEU A 69 12.87 15.33 -0.69
C LEU A 69 12.01 16.55 -0.33
N SER A 70 11.51 17.25 -1.34
CA SER A 70 10.56 18.34 -1.11
C SER A 70 9.18 17.79 -0.73
N ASP A 71 8.37 18.60 -0.05
CA ASP A 71 6.98 18.22 0.26
C ASP A 71 6.16 17.90 -1.01
N GLU A 72 6.49 18.55 -2.13
CA GLU A 72 5.85 18.28 -3.43
C GLU A 72 6.27 16.92 -4.00
N ASP A 73 7.55 16.59 -3.95
CA ASP A 73 8.06 15.28 -4.40
C ASP A 73 7.48 14.14 -3.55
N ILE A 74 7.47 14.31 -2.22
CA ILE A 74 6.91 13.32 -1.28
C ILE A 74 5.43 13.09 -1.57
N ARG A 75 4.65 14.16 -1.80
CA ARG A 75 3.23 14.05 -2.15
C ARG A 75 3.05 13.35 -3.49
N ALA A 76 3.82 13.72 -4.51
CA ALA A 76 3.68 13.14 -5.85
C ALA A 76 3.95 11.62 -5.85
N GLU A 77 4.97 11.17 -5.13
CA GLU A 77 5.27 9.74 -4.97
C GLU A 77 4.17 9.04 -4.14
N ALA A 78 3.74 9.65 -3.03
CA ALA A 78 2.67 9.08 -2.21
C ALA A 78 1.34 8.95 -2.99
N ASP A 79 0.94 9.97 -3.75
CA ASP A 79 -0.25 9.95 -4.61
C ASP A 79 -0.18 8.79 -5.62
N THR A 80 0.99 8.61 -6.24
CA THR A 80 1.23 7.56 -7.23
C THR A 80 1.05 6.17 -6.62
N PHE A 81 1.68 5.90 -5.48
CA PHE A 81 1.63 4.59 -4.83
C PHE A 81 0.26 4.29 -4.22
N MET A 82 -0.42 5.29 -3.66
CA MET A 82 -1.77 5.10 -3.09
C MET A 82 -2.80 4.78 -4.17
N PHE A 83 -2.67 5.38 -5.37
CA PHE A 83 -3.49 5.01 -6.51
C PHE A 83 -3.13 3.62 -7.04
N ALA A 84 -1.86 3.41 -7.40
CA ALA A 84 -1.41 2.20 -8.08
C ALA A 84 -1.59 0.94 -7.22
N GLY A 85 -1.37 1.04 -5.90
CA GLY A 85 -1.36 -0.11 -4.99
C GLY A 85 -2.74 -0.71 -4.71
N HIS A 86 -3.81 0.10 -4.73
CA HIS A 86 -5.14 -0.39 -4.37
C HIS A 86 -6.08 -0.60 -5.57
N ASP A 87 -6.07 0.28 -6.57
CA ASP A 87 -7.04 0.21 -7.68
C ASP A 87 -6.80 -1.03 -8.55
N THR A 88 -5.52 -1.30 -8.86
CA THR A 88 -5.11 -2.46 -9.66
C THR A 88 -5.37 -3.78 -8.94
N THR A 89 -5.06 -3.86 -7.64
CA THR A 89 -5.27 -5.07 -6.82
C THR A 89 -6.74 -5.30 -6.54
N ALA A 90 -7.54 -4.27 -6.30
CA ALA A 90 -8.99 -4.38 -6.15
C ALA A 90 -9.66 -4.94 -7.42
N SER A 91 -9.25 -4.47 -8.59
CA SER A 91 -9.70 -5.01 -9.87
C SER A 91 -9.28 -6.47 -10.04
N GLY A 92 -8.02 -6.81 -9.76
CA GLY A 92 -7.50 -8.18 -9.80
C GLY A 92 -8.29 -9.13 -8.89
N LEU A 93 -8.49 -8.75 -7.63
CA LEU A 93 -9.28 -9.52 -6.66
C LEU A 93 -10.73 -9.68 -7.11
N SER A 94 -11.34 -8.62 -7.65
CA SER A 94 -12.72 -8.68 -8.17
C SER A 94 -12.86 -9.74 -9.26
N TRP A 95 -11.90 -9.78 -10.19
CA TRP A 95 -11.87 -10.79 -11.26
C TRP A 95 -11.56 -12.19 -10.75
N ILE A 96 -10.64 -12.33 -9.78
CA ILE A 96 -10.34 -13.62 -9.15
C ILE A 96 -11.62 -14.18 -8.51
N LEU A 97 -12.29 -13.39 -7.67
CA LEU A 97 -13.52 -13.80 -6.98
C LEU A 97 -14.64 -14.14 -7.96
N TYR A 98 -14.79 -13.34 -9.03
CA TYR A 98 -15.74 -13.64 -10.11
C TYR A 98 -15.47 -14.99 -10.78
N ASN A 99 -14.20 -15.28 -11.10
CA ASN A 99 -13.84 -16.55 -11.73
C ASN A 99 -14.05 -17.73 -10.77
N LEU A 100 -13.66 -17.61 -9.51
CA LEU A 100 -13.91 -18.65 -8.50
C LEU A 100 -15.41 -18.96 -8.36
N ALA A 101 -16.26 -17.93 -8.34
CA ALA A 101 -17.72 -18.12 -8.29
C ALA A 101 -18.28 -18.84 -9.54
N ARG A 102 -17.64 -18.67 -10.71
CA ARG A 102 -18.01 -19.35 -11.95
C ARG A 102 -17.42 -20.74 -12.10
N HIS A 103 -16.42 -21.07 -11.29
CA HIS A 103 -15.66 -22.32 -11.33
C HIS A 103 -15.59 -22.95 -9.93
N PRO A 104 -16.72 -23.47 -9.41
CA PRO A 104 -16.82 -23.94 -8.03
C PRO A 104 -15.80 -25.03 -7.66
N GLU A 105 -15.40 -25.85 -8.64
CA GLU A 105 -14.38 -26.88 -8.47
C GLU A 105 -13.02 -26.31 -8.09
N TYR A 106 -12.63 -25.15 -8.66
CA TYR A 106 -11.39 -24.48 -8.30
C TYR A 106 -11.55 -23.71 -6.99
N GLN A 107 -12.70 -23.07 -6.77
CA GLN A 107 -13.00 -22.40 -5.51
C GLN A 107 -12.91 -23.36 -4.31
N GLU A 108 -13.45 -24.58 -4.44
CA GLU A 108 -13.38 -25.58 -3.40
C GLU A 108 -11.96 -26.07 -3.15
N ARG A 109 -11.17 -26.30 -4.21
CA ARG A 109 -9.76 -26.68 -4.08
C ARG A 109 -8.93 -25.61 -3.35
N CYS A 110 -9.06 -24.34 -3.73
CA CYS A 110 -8.36 -23.25 -3.04
C CYS A 110 -8.80 -23.14 -1.56
N ARG A 111 -10.10 -23.33 -1.29
CA ARG A 111 -10.63 -23.31 0.08
C ARG A 111 -10.06 -24.45 0.93
N GLN A 112 -10.02 -25.66 0.38
CA GLN A 112 -9.46 -26.83 1.07
C GLN A 112 -7.99 -26.63 1.38
N GLU A 113 -7.20 -26.14 0.42
CA GLU A 113 -5.77 -25.83 0.62
C GLU A 113 -5.55 -24.88 1.81
N VAL A 114 -6.29 -23.77 1.87
CA VAL A 114 -6.20 -22.82 3.00
C VAL A 114 -6.69 -23.44 4.31
N GLN A 115 -7.76 -24.25 4.28
CA GLN A 115 -8.27 -24.92 5.48
C GLN A 115 -7.30 -25.96 6.04
N GLU A 116 -6.60 -26.69 5.18
CA GLU A 116 -5.60 -27.68 5.56
C GLU A 116 -4.38 -27.00 6.19
N LEU A 117 -3.88 -25.92 5.57
CA LEU A 117 -2.79 -25.10 6.12
C LEU A 117 -3.10 -24.59 7.54
N LEU A 118 -4.34 -24.18 7.79
CA LEU A 118 -4.79 -23.58 9.06
C LEU A 118 -5.41 -24.58 10.05
N LYS A 119 -5.43 -25.88 9.72
CA LYS A 119 -6.23 -26.89 10.43
C LYS A 119 -5.92 -26.98 11.93
N ASP A 120 -4.63 -26.95 12.26
CA ASP A 120 -4.13 -27.16 13.63
C ASP A 120 -3.59 -25.86 14.27
N ARG A 121 -3.94 -24.70 13.72
CA ARG A 121 -3.50 -23.38 14.23
C ARG A 121 -4.54 -22.71 15.13
N ASP A 122 -4.05 -22.09 16.19
CA ASP A 122 -4.80 -21.19 17.07
C ASP A 122 -3.89 -20.03 17.51
N PRO A 123 -4.13 -18.78 17.06
CA PRO A 123 -5.22 -18.36 16.18
C PRO A 123 -5.04 -18.83 14.73
N LYS A 124 -6.15 -18.86 13.97
CA LYS A 124 -6.13 -19.17 12.53
C LYS A 124 -5.64 -17.98 11.71
N GLU A 125 -4.35 -17.70 11.79
CA GLU A 125 -3.69 -16.62 11.07
C GLU A 125 -2.74 -17.15 10.00
N ILE A 126 -2.71 -16.45 8.86
CA ILE A 126 -1.77 -16.70 7.76
C ILE A 126 -0.53 -15.84 8.01
N GLU A 127 0.62 -16.48 8.05
CA GLU A 127 1.93 -15.84 8.17
C GLU A 127 2.62 -15.72 6.80
N TRP A 128 3.70 -14.95 6.74
CA TRP A 128 4.40 -14.67 5.48
C TRP A 128 4.92 -15.94 4.79
N ASP A 129 5.45 -16.88 5.57
CA ASP A 129 6.04 -18.12 5.05
C ASP A 129 4.97 -19.11 4.55
N ASP A 130 3.71 -18.89 4.88
CA ASP A 130 2.60 -19.72 4.41
C ASP A 130 2.22 -19.45 2.96
N LEU A 131 2.50 -18.25 2.46
CA LEU A 131 2.15 -17.87 1.09
C LEU A 131 2.83 -18.78 0.06
N ALA A 132 4.01 -19.32 0.39
CA ALA A 132 4.72 -20.30 -0.45
C ALA A 132 4.09 -21.70 -0.42
N GLN A 133 3.18 -21.96 0.52
CA GLN A 133 2.51 -23.25 0.73
C GLN A 133 1.10 -23.28 0.13
N LEU A 134 0.75 -22.31 -0.72
CA LEU A 134 -0.57 -22.19 -1.38
C LEU A 134 -0.49 -22.33 -2.92
N PRO A 135 0.11 -23.41 -3.47
CA PRO A 135 0.36 -23.55 -4.91
C PRO A 135 -0.89 -23.71 -5.78
N VAL A 136 -2.06 -24.03 -5.21
CA VAL A 136 -3.33 -24.05 -5.96
C VAL A 136 -3.92 -22.64 -6.04
N LEU A 137 -3.72 -21.82 -5.00
CA LEU A 137 -4.16 -20.42 -4.97
C LEU A 137 -3.31 -19.50 -5.85
N THR A 138 -2.01 -19.77 -6.01
CA THR A 138 -1.03 -18.96 -6.76
C THR A 138 -0.78 -19.46 -8.17
#